data_AF-A0A254QZH9-F1
#
_entry.id   AF-A0A254QZH9-F1
#
_cell.length_a   1.000
_cell.length_b   1.000
_cell.length_c   1.000
_cell.angle_alpha   90.00
_cell.angle_beta   90.00
_cell.angle_gamma   90.00
#
_symmetry.space_group_name_H-M   'P 1'
#
loop_
_entity.id
_entity.type
_entity.pdbx_description
1 polymer ?
#
loop_
_entity_poly.entity_id
_entity_poly.type
_entity_poly.pdbx_seq_one_letter_code
_entity_poly.pdbx_strand_id
1 'polypeptide(L)'
;MKDIHFTYQDDSELWLEDVISNHHEEALARTNSLLAQTEEDENGCWVSGTTQRPKVRFHGRQVAVARFVYCVLNREVLDQATVIRHRCHNELCCRPDHLVPGSVADNKRDDWDFWANGVDFDLL
;
A
#
# COMPACT_ATOMS: atom_id res chain seq x y z
N MET A 1 -35.21 -14.16 -11.67
CA MET A 1 -33.82 -14.35 -12.11
C MET A 1 -32.96 -13.60 -11.11
N LYS A 2 -32.05 -14.26 -10.40
CA LYS A 2 -31.12 -13.54 -9.51
C LYS A 2 -30.04 -12.95 -10.42
N ASP A 3 -29.95 -11.63 -10.47
CA ASP A 3 -28.84 -10.93 -11.11
C ASP A 3 -27.54 -11.45 -10.52
N ILE A 4 -26.80 -12.23 -11.32
CA ILE A 4 -25.47 -12.71 -10.96
C ILE A 4 -24.55 -11.53 -11.26
N HIS A 5 -24.35 -10.68 -10.26
CA HIS A 5 -23.34 -9.63 -10.32
C HIS A 5 -21.97 -10.31 -10.30
N PHE A 6 -21.37 -10.49 -11.49
CA PHE A 6 -20.02 -11.02 -11.61
C PHE A 6 -19.04 -9.92 -11.23
N THR A 7 -18.64 -9.88 -9.96
CA THR A 7 -17.60 -8.96 -9.50
C THR A 7 -16.26 -9.62 -9.76
N TYR A 8 -15.46 -9.06 -10.68
CA TYR A 8 -14.09 -9.51 -10.92
C TYR A 8 -13.23 -9.02 -9.75
N GLN A 9 -12.97 -9.91 -8.79
CA GLN A 9 -11.98 -9.66 -7.74
C GLN A 9 -10.62 -10.18 -8.23
N ASP A 10 -9.59 -9.36 -8.13
CA ASP A 10 -8.24 -9.80 -8.47
C ASP A 10 -7.59 -10.61 -7.34
N ASP A 11 -6.49 -11.31 -7.64
CA ASP A 11 -5.80 -12.17 -6.67
C ASP A 11 -5.32 -11.41 -5.42
N SER A 12 -5.08 -10.09 -5.49
CA SER A 12 -4.76 -9.25 -4.33
C SER A 12 -5.96 -9.01 -3.45
N GLU A 13 -7.12 -8.72 -4.04
CA GLU A 13 -8.34 -8.51 -3.29
C GLU A 13 -8.75 -9.77 -2.54
N LEU A 14 -8.76 -10.93 -3.22
CA LEU A 14 -9.10 -12.21 -2.59
C LEU A 14 -8.18 -12.55 -1.41
N TRP A 15 -6.87 -12.35 -1.60
CA TRP A 15 -5.90 -12.59 -0.55
C TRP A 15 -6.05 -11.61 0.62
N LEU A 16 -6.23 -10.32 0.35
CA LEU A 16 -6.43 -9.32 1.41
C LEU A 16 -7.76 -9.54 2.14
N GLU A 17 -8.82 -9.89 1.43
CA GLU A 17 -10.13 -10.20 2.03
C GLU A 17 -10.03 -11.37 3.00
N ASP A 18 -9.33 -12.44 2.63
CA ASP A 18 -9.04 -13.57 3.52
C ASP A 18 -8.20 -13.15 4.72
N VAL A 19 -7.13 -12.37 4.49
CA VAL A 19 -6.27 -11.85 5.57
C VAL A 19 -7.06 -11.01 6.56
N ILE A 20 -7.93 -10.11 6.09
CA ILE A 20 -8.74 -9.22 6.94
C ILE A 20 -9.91 -9.95 7.60
N SER A 21 -10.50 -10.95 6.95
CA SER A 21 -11.67 -11.65 7.48
C SER A 21 -11.31 -12.78 8.42
N ASN A 22 -10.26 -13.54 8.11
CA ASN A 22 -9.93 -14.81 8.78
C ASN A 22 -8.63 -14.75 9.57
N HIS A 23 -7.71 -13.84 9.23
CA HIS A 23 -6.36 -13.80 9.80
C HIS A 23 -5.95 -12.43 10.35
N HIS A 24 -6.92 -11.56 10.69
CA HIS A 24 -6.65 -10.15 11.03
C HIS A 24 -5.78 -10.00 12.27
N GLU A 25 -6.03 -10.78 13.32
CA GLU A 25 -5.24 -10.71 14.56
C GLU A 25 -3.78 -11.12 14.33
N GLU A 26 -3.56 -12.17 13.54
CA GLU A 26 -2.23 -12.63 13.14
C GLU A 26 -1.53 -11.56 12.29
N ALA A 27 -2.27 -10.95 11.35
CA ALA A 27 -1.76 -9.87 10.51
C ALA A 27 -1.40 -8.63 11.33
N LEU A 28 -2.21 -8.26 12.33
CA LEU A 28 -1.94 -7.18 13.26
C LEU A 28 -0.69 -7.46 14.10
N ALA A 29 -0.57 -8.67 14.66
CA ALA A 29 0.62 -9.06 15.40
C ALA A 29 1.88 -8.98 14.53
N ARG A 30 1.77 -9.39 13.25
CA ARG A 30 2.86 -9.27 12.29
C ARG A 30 3.20 -7.81 11.99
N THR A 31 2.20 -6.96 11.78
CA THR A 31 2.38 -5.51 11.59
C THR A 31 3.09 -4.88 12.78
N ASN A 32 2.63 -5.13 14.00
CA ASN A 32 3.26 -4.61 15.21
C ASN A 32 4.72 -5.07 15.35
N SER A 33 5.00 -6.34 15.04
CA SER A 33 6.36 -6.87 15.05
C SER A 33 7.27 -6.17 14.03
N LEU A 34 6.76 -5.81 12.84
CA LEU A 34 7.51 -5.06 11.85
C LEU A 34 7.80 -3.64 12.31
N LEU A 35 6.79 -2.93 12.82
CA LEU A 35 6.94 -1.54 13.28
C LEU A 35 7.86 -1.44 14.52
N ALA A 36 7.83 -2.43 15.40
CA ALA A 36 8.73 -2.48 16.56
C ALA A 36 10.22 -2.63 16.19
N GLN A 37 10.54 -3.04 14.96
CA GLN A 37 11.92 -3.16 14.44
C GLN A 37 12.36 -1.94 13.65
N THR A 38 11.58 -0.85 13.68
CA THR A 38 11.93 0.39 13.00
C THR A 38 12.47 1.43 13.97
N GLU A 39 13.35 2.28 13.47
CA GLU A 39 13.86 3.46 14.15
C GLU A 39 13.27 4.71 13.49
N GLU A 40 13.04 5.74 14.29
CA GLU A 40 12.58 7.04 13.78
C GLU A 40 13.79 7.86 13.33
N ASP A 41 13.76 8.34 12.08
CA ASP A 41 14.78 9.23 11.53
C ASP A 41 14.48 10.71 11.79
N GLU A 42 15.38 11.59 11.32
CA GLU A 42 15.25 13.05 11.47
C GLU A 42 14.01 13.66 10.78
N ASN A 43 13.40 12.92 9.84
CA ASN A 43 12.19 13.31 9.11
C ASN A 43 10.92 12.68 9.72
N GLY A 44 11.03 12.02 10.87
CA GLY A 44 9.92 11.32 11.53
C GLY A 44 9.45 10.07 10.78
N CYS A 45 10.28 9.53 9.88
CA CYS A 45 10.00 8.28 9.17
C CYS A 45 10.47 7.09 9.99
N TRP A 46 9.72 5.99 9.90
CA TRP A 46 10.06 4.74 10.57
C TRP A 46 10.74 3.79 9.60
N VAL A 47 12.03 3.53 9.80
CA VAL A 47 12.88 2.76 8.87
C VAL A 47 13.53 1.56 9.56
N SER A 48 13.65 0.43 8.86
CA SER A 48 14.20 -0.83 9.41
C SER A 48 15.68 -1.07 9.09
N GLY A 49 16.47 0.01 8.85
CA GLY A 49 17.90 -0.06 8.52
C GLY A 49 18.25 -0.75 7.18
N THR A 50 17.26 -1.12 6.38
CA THR A 50 17.44 -1.77 5.07
C THR A 50 17.68 -0.74 3.98
N THR A 51 18.51 -1.06 3.00
CA THR A 51 18.78 -0.19 1.84
C THR A 51 17.76 -0.32 0.71
N GLN A 52 16.93 -1.36 0.72
CA GLN A 52 15.90 -1.60 -0.28
C GLN A 52 14.50 -1.52 0.35
N ARG A 53 13.50 -1.26 -0.49
CA ARG A 53 12.08 -1.24 -0.09
C ARG A 53 11.71 -2.49 0.72
N PRO A 54 11.30 -2.34 1.99
CA PRO A 54 11.00 -3.47 2.86
C PRO A 54 9.85 -4.33 2.33
N LYS A 55 10.00 -5.65 2.44
CA LYS A 55 8.99 -6.64 2.04
C LYS A 55 8.72 -7.62 3.17
N VAL A 56 7.47 -8.07 3.27
CA VAL A 56 7.04 -9.11 4.21
C VAL A 56 6.40 -10.26 3.44
N ARG A 57 6.62 -11.49 3.91
CA ARG A 57 5.87 -12.66 3.48
C ARG A 57 4.81 -12.99 4.53
N PHE A 58 3.56 -13.10 4.11
CA PHE A 58 2.42 -13.44 4.97
C PHE A 58 1.48 -14.36 4.18
N HIS A 59 1.06 -15.48 4.77
CA HIS A 59 0.15 -16.46 4.13
C HIS A 59 0.52 -16.77 2.67
N GLY A 60 1.78 -17.19 2.44
CA GLY A 60 2.27 -17.59 1.12
C GLY A 60 2.53 -16.44 0.13
N ARG A 61 2.14 -15.19 0.42
CA ARG A 61 2.33 -14.04 -0.46
C ARG A 61 3.41 -13.10 0.06
N GLN A 62 4.22 -12.58 -0.86
CA GLN A 62 5.19 -11.52 -0.56
C GLN A 62 4.62 -10.16 -1.00
N VAL A 63 4.59 -9.19 -0.08
CA VAL A 63 4.05 -7.84 -0.31
C VAL A 63 4.99 -6.79 0.26
N ALA A 64 4.90 -5.55 -0.22
CA ALA A 64 5.62 -4.42 0.37
C ALA A 64 5.11 -4.17 1.79
N VAL A 65 6.01 -3.86 2.73
CA VAL A 65 5.64 -3.59 4.13
C VAL A 65 4.68 -2.42 4.21
N ALA A 66 4.93 -1.33 3.49
CA ALA A 66 4.01 -0.19 3.43
C ALA A 66 2.57 -0.61 3.04
N ARG A 67 2.41 -1.44 2.00
CA ARG A 67 1.08 -1.95 1.62
C ARG A 67 0.46 -2.79 2.71
N PHE A 68 1.23 -3.71 3.28
CA PHE A 68 0.73 -4.61 4.32
C PHE A 68 0.28 -3.84 5.56
N VAL A 69 1.12 -2.93 6.07
CA VAL A 69 0.84 -2.09 7.24
C VAL A 69 -0.42 -1.27 7.00
N TYR A 70 -0.51 -0.58 5.86
CA TYR A 70 -1.67 0.25 5.53
C TYR A 70 -2.98 -0.57 5.48
N CYS A 71 -2.99 -1.68 4.73
CA CYS A 71 -4.19 -2.51 4.59
C CYS A 71 -4.64 -3.12 5.92
N VAL A 72 -3.70 -3.63 6.72
CA VAL A 72 -4.02 -4.32 7.99
C VAL A 72 -4.54 -3.35 9.05
N LEU A 73 -3.93 -2.17 9.18
CA LEU A 73 -4.33 -1.18 10.17
C LEU A 73 -5.66 -0.51 9.82
N ASN A 74 -5.89 -0.20 8.53
CA ASN A 74 -7.13 0.42 8.07
C ASN A 74 -8.24 -0.60 7.76
N ARG A 75 -7.94 -1.91 7.81
CA ARG A 75 -8.83 -2.99 7.37
C ARG A 75 -9.32 -2.81 5.93
N GLU A 76 -8.42 -2.35 5.06
CA GLU A 76 -8.73 -2.07 3.66
C GLU A 76 -8.27 -3.21 2.75
N VAL A 77 -9.20 -3.67 1.90
CA VAL A 77 -8.95 -4.60 0.81
C VAL A 77 -8.68 -3.78 -0.44
N LEU A 78 -7.43 -3.79 -0.90
CA LEU A 78 -7.00 -3.04 -2.07
C LEU A 78 -6.74 -3.97 -3.26
N ASP A 79 -7.17 -3.53 -4.43
CA ASP A 79 -6.85 -4.16 -5.71
C ASP A 79 -5.36 -4.01 -6.07
N GLN A 80 -4.88 -4.82 -7.02
CA GLN A 80 -3.50 -4.77 -7.52
C GLN A 80 -3.17 -3.43 -8.18
N ALA A 81 -4.16 -2.74 -8.73
CA ALA A 81 -3.99 -1.46 -9.38
C ALA A 81 -3.79 -0.30 -8.40
N THR A 82 -4.19 -0.44 -7.14
CA THR A 82 -4.00 0.58 -6.12
C THR A 82 -2.57 0.51 -5.61
N VAL A 83 -1.86 1.64 -5.65
CA VAL A 83 -0.52 1.76 -5.12
C VAL A 83 -0.55 2.49 -3.77
N ILE A 84 0.34 2.09 -2.85
CA ILE A 84 0.57 2.87 -1.63
C ILE A 84 1.66 3.90 -1.92
N ARG A 85 1.31 5.17 -1.76
CA ARG A 85 2.22 6.31 -1.89
C ARG A 85 2.69 6.77 -0.52
N HIS A 86 3.90 7.33 -0.50
CA HIS A 86 4.52 7.90 0.69
C HIS A 86 4.43 9.42 0.64
N ARG A 87 3.70 10.03 1.58
CA ARG A 87 3.66 11.51 1.71
C ARG A 87 5.02 12.10 2.10
N CYS A 88 5.90 11.28 2.68
CA CYS A 88 7.25 11.68 3.08
C CYS A 88 8.31 11.51 1.98
N HIS A 89 7.94 11.01 0.80
CA HIS A 89 8.87 10.69 -0.30
C HIS A 89 10.02 9.73 0.06
N ASN A 90 9.90 9.00 1.18
CA ASN A 90 10.86 7.98 1.62
C ASN A 90 10.25 6.58 1.44
N GLU A 91 10.73 5.83 0.46
CA GLU A 91 10.20 4.49 0.16
C GLU A 91 10.55 3.40 1.19
N LEU A 92 11.47 3.69 2.12
CA LEU A 92 11.83 2.81 3.23
C LEU A 92 10.90 3.01 4.43
N CYS A 93 10.15 4.11 4.45
CA CYS A 93 9.28 4.46 5.55
C CYS A 93 8.10 3.48 5.66
N CYS A 94 7.88 3.00 6.88
CA CYS A 94 6.79 2.10 7.25
C CYS A 94 5.76 2.77 8.17
N ARG A 95 5.90 4.06 8.47
CA ARG A 95 5.01 4.79 9.37
C ARG A 95 3.60 4.91 8.78
N PRO A 96 2.54 4.40 9.45
CA PRO A 96 1.18 4.40 8.91
C PRO A 96 0.68 5.79 8.48
N ASP A 97 0.94 6.83 9.27
CA ASP A 97 0.52 8.22 8.99
C ASP A 97 1.09 8.78 7.67
N HIS A 98 2.20 8.21 7.19
CA HIS A 98 2.87 8.64 5.97
C HIS A 98 2.38 7.88 4.72
N LEU A 99 1.50 6.90 4.88
CA LEU A 99 1.03 6.02 3.81
C LEU A 99 -0.37 6.42 3.36
N VAL A 100 -0.56 6.49 2.05
CA VAL A 100 -1.87 6.74 1.45
C VAL A 100 -2.11 5.86 0.22
N PRO A 101 -3.35 5.40 -0.01
CA PRO A 101 -3.70 4.74 -1.24
C PRO A 101 -3.74 5.78 -2.36
N GLY A 102 -3.38 5.36 -3.56
CA GLY A 102 -3.51 6.14 -4.79
C GLY A 102 -3.87 5.22 -5.94
N SER A 103 -4.52 5.75 -6.96
CA SER A 103 -4.89 4.97 -8.14
C SER A 103 -3.75 4.95 -9.17
N VAL A 104 -3.64 3.88 -9.94
CA VAL A 104 -2.86 3.88 -11.20
C VAL A 104 -3.42 4.88 -12.21
N ALA A 105 -4.69 5.30 -12.09
CA ALA A 105 -5.33 6.28 -12.96
C ALA A 105 -4.84 7.73 -12.72
N ASP A 106 -4.49 8.09 -11.48
CA ASP A 106 -3.81 9.37 -11.18
C ASP A 106 -2.41 9.37 -11.80
N ASN A 107 -1.68 8.25 -11.66
CA ASN A 107 -0.33 8.10 -12.21
C ASN A 107 -0.31 8.10 -13.76
N LYS A 108 -1.32 7.52 -14.42
CA LYS A 108 -1.46 7.57 -15.88
C LYS A 108 -1.94 8.92 -16.41
N ARG A 109 -2.73 9.66 -15.62
CA ARG A 109 -3.18 11.01 -15.98
C ARG A 109 -2.01 12.00 -15.89
N ASP A 110 -1.16 11.88 -14.87
CA ASP A 110 0.11 12.63 -14.77
C ASP A 110 1.07 12.28 -15.92
N ASP A 111 1.19 10.99 -16.29
CA ASP A 111 2.01 10.55 -17.44
C ASP A 111 1.46 11.06 -18.79
N TRP A 112 0.13 11.13 -18.98
CA TRP A 112 -0.49 11.60 -20.22
C TRP A 112 -0.41 13.12 -20.38
N ASP A 113 -0.60 13.89 -19.31
CA ASP A 113 -0.45 15.34 -19.35
C ASP A 113 1.00 15.77 -19.60
N PHE A 114 1.98 15.06 -19.02
CA PHE A 114 3.40 15.30 -19.29
C PHE A 114 3.80 14.98 -20.74
N TRP A 115 3.29 13.88 -21.30
CA TRP A 115 3.59 13.46 -22.68
C TRP A 115 2.87 14.29 -23.76
N ALA A 116 1.68 14.83 -23.46
CA ALA A 116 0.89 15.57 -24.43
C ALA A 116 1.25 17.05 -24.52
N ASN A 117 1.57 17.70 -23.38
CA ASN A 117 1.63 19.16 -23.32
C ASN A 117 2.95 19.74 -22.76
N GLY A 118 3.81 18.91 -22.14
CA GLY A 118 5.10 19.35 -21.60
C GLY A 118 5.02 20.38 -20.47
N VAL A 119 3.85 20.61 -19.89
CA VAL A 119 3.60 21.49 -18.74
C VAL A 119 2.41 20.98 -17.94
N ASP A 120 2.53 21.09 -16.61
CA ASP A 120 1.50 20.80 -15.63
C ASP A 120 0.52 21.99 -15.54
N PHE A 121 -0.76 21.75 -15.82
CA PHE A 121 -1.81 22.78 -15.79
C PHE A 121 -2.40 23.03 -14.39
N ASP A 122 -2.08 22.20 -13.39
CA ASP A 122 -2.42 22.48 -11.99
C ASP A 122 -1.51 23.57 -11.38
N LEU A 123 -0.52 24.06 -12.13
CA LEU A 123 0.34 25.20 -11.80
C LEU A 123 -0.05 26.51 -12.52
N LEU A 124 -1.21 26.57 -13.17
CA LEU A 124 -1.77 27.78 -13.81
C LEU A 124 -2.96 28.37 -13.05
#